data_AF-A0A843J772-F1
#
_entry.id   AF-A0A843J772-F1
#
_cell.length_a   1.000
_cell.length_b   1.000
_cell.length_c   1.000
_cell.angle_alpha   90.00
_cell.angle_beta   90.00
_cell.angle_gamma   90.00
#
_symmetry.space_group_name_H-M   'P 1'
#
loop_
_entity.id
_entity.type
_entity.pdbx_description
1 polymer ?
#
loop_
_entity_poly.entity_id
_entity_poly.type
_entity_poly.pdbx_seq_one_letter_code
_entity_poly.pdbx_strand_id
1 'polypeptide(L)'
;METIILPLNEQENYSVQVEPAPKNQCTYTFYQNKTEIKRITNKQPIELTSTTSVWKQIKELVDPNSFLSPEGLKHTIDKEILPTLQNNYTTIMLANQELINEELRDKQTSLKEKIDKAEEKLQSLDNPLLWIGSIIEWLTAGERNNILLCFLAYCSQVILKNPISVIALGEAGSGKSHIEEVAMSLIPSEFIVNEKNITQAALFRRAEESEYFYDGKIVNYGDMGGSNDQN
;
A
#
# COMPACT_ATOMS: atom_id res chain seq x y z
N MET A 1 -21.70 1.81 -7.40
CA MET A 1 -22.06 0.45 -7.84
C MET A 1 -23.29 0.02 -7.06
N GLU A 2 -24.31 -0.50 -7.74
CA GLU A 2 -25.47 -1.08 -7.05
C GLU A 2 -25.04 -2.41 -6.44
N THR A 3 -25.09 -2.50 -5.11
CA THR A 3 -24.83 -3.78 -4.46
C THR A 3 -25.98 -4.73 -4.75
N ILE A 4 -25.67 -5.90 -5.33
CA ILE A 4 -26.69 -6.87 -5.70
C ILE A 4 -27.18 -7.56 -4.44
N ILE A 5 -28.42 -7.26 -4.07
CA ILE A 5 -29.14 -7.86 -2.95
C ILE A 5 -29.91 -9.06 -3.49
N LEU A 6 -29.56 -10.27 -3.06
CA LEU A 6 -30.21 -11.51 -3.49
C LEU A 6 -31.46 -11.76 -2.64
N PRO A 7 -32.68 -11.81 -3.23
CA PRO A 7 -33.87 -12.22 -2.49
C PRO A 7 -33.76 -13.69 -2.07
N LEU A 8 -34.07 -13.95 -0.79
CA LEU A 8 -34.12 -15.29 -0.19
C LEU A 8 -35.55 -15.82 -0.11
N ASN A 9 -36.51 -14.93 0.13
CA ASN A 9 -37.93 -15.25 0.18
C ASN A 9 -38.73 -14.01 -0.25
N GLU A 10 -39.44 -14.11 -1.38
CA GLU A 10 -40.20 -12.99 -1.95
C GLU A 10 -41.49 -12.67 -1.17
N GLN A 11 -42.06 -13.63 -0.45
CA GLN A 11 -43.29 -13.43 0.32
C GLN A 11 -43.02 -12.64 1.60
N GLU A 12 -41.89 -12.93 2.25
CA GLU A 12 -41.48 -12.29 3.51
C GLU A 12 -40.43 -11.17 3.31
N ASN A 13 -40.08 -10.86 2.06
CA ASN A 13 -39.08 -9.85 1.65
C ASN A 13 -37.72 -10.01 2.34
N TYR A 14 -37.26 -11.25 2.52
CA TYR A 14 -35.92 -11.53 3.01
C TYR A 14 -34.91 -11.46 1.88
N SER A 15 -33.73 -10.91 2.17
CA SER A 15 -32.64 -10.86 1.20
C SER A 15 -31.27 -10.85 1.87
N VAL A 16 -30.23 -11.13 1.09
CA VAL A 16 -28.85 -11.18 1.54
C VAL A 16 -27.92 -10.50 0.56
N GLN A 17 -26.94 -9.79 1.12
CA GLN A 17 -25.86 -9.11 0.42
C GLN A 17 -24.54 -9.70 0.87
N VAL A 18 -23.58 -9.80 -0.04
CA VAL A 18 -22.22 -10.26 0.24
C VAL A 18 -21.22 -9.18 -0.15
N GLU A 19 -20.29 -8.87 0.76
CA GLU A 19 -19.24 -7.88 0.56
C GLU A 19 -17.86 -8.47 0.90
N PRO A 20 -16.79 -8.07 0.21
CA PRO A 20 -15.43 -8.45 0.58
C PRO A 20 -15.04 -7.90 1.96
N ALA A 21 -14.39 -8.74 2.77
CA ALA A 21 -13.81 -8.35 4.06
C ALA A 21 -12.30 -8.70 4.13
N PRO A 22 -11.54 -8.11 5.07
CA PRO A 22 -10.12 -8.40 5.22
C PRO A 22 -9.84 -9.89 5.46
N LYS A 23 -8.63 -10.35 5.10
CA LYS A 23 -8.13 -11.71 5.36
C LYS A 23 -8.94 -12.84 4.69
N ASN A 24 -9.34 -12.62 3.44
CA ASN A 24 -10.05 -13.62 2.61
C ASN A 24 -11.40 -14.06 3.21
N GLN A 25 -12.08 -13.12 3.89
CA GLN A 25 -13.41 -13.32 4.45
C GLN A 25 -14.45 -12.50 3.66
N CYS A 26 -15.71 -12.82 3.88
CA CYS A 26 -16.86 -12.12 3.32
C CYS A 26 -17.77 -11.66 4.46
N THR A 27 -18.30 -10.46 4.35
CA THR A 27 -19.38 -9.97 5.21
C THR A 27 -20.71 -10.22 4.51
N TYR A 28 -21.60 -10.92 5.21
CA TYR A 28 -22.96 -11.21 4.79
C TYR A 28 -23.90 -10.33 5.59
N THR A 29 -24.68 -9.50 4.89
CA THR A 29 -25.69 -8.65 5.49
C THR A 29 -27.07 -9.12 5.06
N PHE A 30 -27.90 -9.48 6.03
CA PHE A 30 -29.26 -9.96 5.83
C PHE A 30 -30.23 -8.80 6.05
N TYR A 31 -31.26 -8.74 5.21
CA TYR A 31 -32.28 -7.71 5.26
C TYR A 31 -33.68 -8.30 5.31
N GLN A 32 -34.59 -7.60 5.99
CA GLN A 32 -36.04 -7.81 5.91
C GLN A 32 -36.69 -6.46 5.59
N ASN A 33 -37.48 -6.37 4.53
CA ASN A 33 -38.09 -5.10 4.09
C ASN A 33 -37.06 -3.96 3.97
N LYS A 34 -35.86 -4.26 3.44
CA LYS A 34 -34.71 -3.34 3.32
C LYS A 34 -34.10 -2.85 4.64
N THR A 35 -34.55 -3.35 5.78
CA THR A 35 -33.93 -3.10 7.10
C THR A 35 -32.91 -4.19 7.39
N GLU A 36 -31.70 -3.80 7.80
CA GLU A 36 -30.66 -4.75 8.20
C GLU A 36 -31.11 -5.50 9.46
N ILE A 37 -31.20 -6.83 9.36
CA ILE A 37 -31.57 -7.71 10.48
C ILE A 37 -30.34 -8.34 11.13
N LYS A 38 -29.30 -8.62 10.35
CA LYS A 38 -28.11 -9.31 10.84
C LYS A 38 -26.92 -9.12 9.91
N ARG A 39 -25.74 -9.03 10.51
CA ARG A 39 -24.45 -8.98 9.81
C ARG A 39 -23.52 -10.05 10.34
N ILE A 40 -22.93 -10.85 9.46
CA ILE A 40 -22.07 -11.97 9.82
C ILE A 40 -20.85 -11.96 8.92
N THR A 41 -19.64 -11.99 9.49
CA THR A 41 -18.41 -12.22 8.71
C THR A 41 -18.06 -13.70 8.74
N ASN A 42 -17.84 -14.29 7.57
CA ASN A 42 -17.50 -15.70 7.43
C ASN A 42 -16.64 -15.96 6.17
N LYS A 43 -16.42 -17.23 5.82
CA LYS A 43 -15.75 -17.67 4.60
C LYS A 43 -16.54 -17.27 3.34
N GLN A 44 -15.92 -17.47 2.18
CA GLN A 44 -16.54 -17.22 0.88
C GLN A 44 -17.80 -18.07 0.64
N PRO A 45 -18.75 -17.62 -0.20
CA PRO A 45 -20.02 -18.32 -0.39
C PRO A 45 -19.88 -19.79 -0.77
N ILE A 46 -18.92 -20.13 -1.64
CA ILE A 46 -18.67 -21.52 -2.06
C ILE A 46 -18.05 -22.41 -0.97
N GLU A 47 -17.47 -21.81 0.06
CA GLU A 47 -16.86 -22.52 1.20
C GLU A 47 -17.83 -22.70 2.38
N LEU A 48 -19.05 -22.16 2.26
CA LEU A 48 -20.06 -22.29 3.30
C LEU A 48 -20.59 -23.71 3.36
N THR A 49 -20.53 -24.31 4.54
CA THR A 49 -21.12 -25.62 4.83
C THR A 49 -22.33 -25.48 5.75
N SER A 50 -23.14 -26.54 5.86
CA SER A 50 -24.34 -26.55 6.71
C SER A 50 -24.10 -26.30 8.19
N THR A 51 -22.84 -26.38 8.64
CA THR A 51 -22.45 -26.07 10.03
C THR A 51 -22.19 -24.59 10.25
N THR A 52 -21.98 -23.80 9.19
CA THR A 52 -21.66 -22.37 9.29
C THR A 52 -22.87 -21.54 9.74
N SER A 53 -22.60 -20.45 10.46
CA SER A 53 -23.63 -19.52 10.93
C SER A 53 -24.41 -18.87 9.79
N VAL A 54 -23.73 -18.58 8.67
CA VAL A 54 -24.34 -17.97 7.48
C VAL A 54 -25.27 -18.97 6.79
N TRP A 55 -24.86 -20.22 6.59
CA TRP A 55 -25.72 -21.24 5.98
C TRP A 55 -26.96 -21.51 6.82
N LYS A 56 -26.82 -21.60 8.16
CA LYS A 56 -27.96 -21.74 9.08
C LYS A 56 -28.93 -20.55 8.98
N GLN A 57 -28.39 -19.33 8.88
CA GLN A 57 -29.22 -18.14 8.73
C GLN A 57 -29.96 -18.12 7.39
N ILE A 58 -29.29 -18.49 6.29
CA ILE A 58 -29.94 -18.62 4.98
C ILE A 58 -31.06 -19.66 5.07
N LYS A 59 -30.80 -20.82 5.68
CA LYS A 59 -31.79 -21.88 5.87
C LYS A 59 -33.05 -21.38 6.58
N GLU A 60 -32.90 -20.65 7.68
CA GLU A 60 -34.01 -20.09 8.44
C GLU A 60 -34.84 -19.06 7.65
N LEU A 61 -34.20 -18.28 6.79
CA LEU A 61 -34.84 -17.18 6.05
C LEU A 61 -35.45 -17.61 4.71
N VAL A 62 -34.92 -18.68 4.09
CA VAL A 62 -35.45 -19.24 2.85
C VAL A 62 -36.79 -19.94 3.11
N ASP A 63 -36.88 -20.70 4.21
CA ASP A 63 -38.10 -21.43 4.58
C ASP A 63 -38.44 -21.26 6.07
N PRO A 64 -38.99 -20.09 6.46
CA PRO A 64 -39.32 -19.79 7.86
C PRO A 64 -40.36 -20.75 8.45
N ASN A 65 -41.22 -21.32 7.59
CA ASN A 65 -42.36 -22.15 7.98
C ASN A 65 -42.10 -23.66 7.79
N SER A 66 -40.88 -24.05 7.39
CA SER A 66 -40.47 -25.46 7.19
C SER A 66 -41.37 -26.24 6.23
N PHE A 67 -41.81 -25.60 5.14
CA PHE A 67 -42.64 -26.24 4.10
C PHE A 67 -41.82 -27.17 3.18
N LEU A 68 -40.52 -26.93 3.03
CA LEU A 68 -39.64 -27.71 2.16
C LEU A 68 -39.10 -28.95 2.87
N SER A 69 -38.93 -30.03 2.09
CA SER A 69 -38.21 -31.20 2.59
C SER A 69 -36.74 -30.84 2.88
N PRO A 70 -36.08 -31.49 3.86
CA PRO A 70 -34.68 -31.22 4.19
C PRO A 70 -33.72 -31.34 2.99
N GLU A 71 -34.03 -32.24 2.05
CA GLU A 71 -33.25 -32.45 0.83
C GLU A 71 -33.50 -31.36 -0.21
N GLY A 72 -34.75 -30.93 -0.39
CA GLY A 72 -35.10 -29.83 -1.29
C GLY A 72 -34.49 -28.51 -0.85
N LEU A 73 -34.55 -28.22 0.45
CA LEU A 73 -33.95 -27.01 1.03
C LEU A 73 -32.43 -26.96 0.86
N LYS A 74 -31.76 -28.09 1.12
CA LYS A 74 -30.31 -28.21 0.89
C LYS A 74 -29.96 -28.03 -0.59
N HIS A 75 -30.75 -28.62 -1.49
CA HIS A 75 -30.54 -28.47 -2.92
C HIS A 75 -30.65 -26.99 -3.34
N THR A 76 -31.70 -26.28 -2.94
CA THR A 76 -31.88 -24.85 -3.26
C THR A 76 -30.73 -24.00 -2.75
N ILE A 77 -30.31 -24.19 -1.49
CA ILE A 77 -29.21 -23.40 -0.92
C ILE A 77 -27.89 -23.68 -1.65
N ASP A 78 -27.53 -24.96 -1.80
CA ASP A 78 -26.22 -25.35 -2.32
C ASP A 78 -26.11 -25.19 -3.86
N LYS A 79 -27.23 -25.26 -4.60
CA LYS A 79 -27.23 -25.21 -6.08
C LYS A 79 -27.69 -23.89 -6.67
N GLU A 80 -28.43 -23.07 -5.93
CA GLU A 80 -28.97 -21.81 -6.46
C GLU A 80 -28.42 -20.61 -5.68
N ILE A 81 -28.57 -20.60 -4.36
CA ILE A 81 -28.25 -19.43 -3.53
C ILE A 81 -26.74 -19.22 -3.41
N LEU A 82 -25.99 -20.25 -2.97
CA LEU A 82 -24.53 -20.12 -2.77
C LEU A 82 -23.78 -19.80 -4.07
N PRO A 83 -24.07 -20.45 -5.23
CA PRO A 83 -23.43 -20.09 -6.49
C PRO A 83 -23.76 -18.66 -6.94
N THR A 84 -25.00 -18.19 -6.74
CA THR A 84 -25.39 -16.82 -7.08
C THR A 84 -24.66 -15.81 -6.21
N LEU A 85 -24.55 -16.07 -4.90
CA LEU A 85 -23.75 -15.26 -3.99
C LEU A 85 -22.27 -15.25 -4.37
N GLN A 86 -21.73 -16.40 -4.77
CA GLN A 86 -20.34 -16.49 -5.24
C GLN A 86 -20.11 -15.63 -6.48
N ASN A 87 -21.01 -15.69 -7.46
CA ASN A 87 -20.93 -14.87 -8.67
C ASN A 87 -20.96 -13.38 -8.35
N ASN A 88 -21.85 -12.95 -7.45
CA ASN A 88 -21.92 -11.56 -6.99
C ASN A 88 -20.61 -11.13 -6.30
N TYR A 89 -20.09 -11.96 -5.39
CA TYR A 89 -18.82 -11.70 -4.71
C TYR A 89 -17.65 -11.57 -5.70
N THR A 90 -17.52 -12.52 -6.64
CA THR A 90 -16.47 -12.49 -7.66
C THR A 90 -16.59 -11.25 -8.56
N THR A 91 -17.80 -10.84 -8.93
CA THR A 91 -18.02 -9.62 -9.72
C THR A 91 -17.54 -8.37 -8.99
N ILE A 92 -17.86 -8.23 -7.70
CA ILE A 92 -17.41 -7.10 -6.86
C ILE A 92 -15.87 -7.11 -6.73
N MET A 93 -15.27 -8.28 -6.54
CA MET A 93 -13.82 -8.42 -6.45
C MET A 93 -13.09 -8.03 -7.74
N LEU A 94 -13.60 -8.47 -8.89
CA LEU A 94 -13.05 -8.12 -10.20
C LEU A 94 -13.15 -6.61 -10.45
N ALA A 95 -14.30 -6.00 -10.17
CA ALA A 95 -14.49 -4.56 -10.31
C ALA A 95 -13.54 -3.76 -9.40
N ASN A 96 -13.36 -4.18 -8.15
CA ASN A 96 -12.40 -3.54 -7.23
C ASN A 96 -10.95 -3.69 -7.71
N GLN A 97 -10.58 -4.86 -8.25
CA GLN A 97 -9.25 -5.05 -8.81
C GLN A 97 -9.02 -4.19 -10.05
N GLU A 98 -10.03 -4.03 -10.91
CA GLU A 98 -9.97 -3.19 -12.09
C GLU A 98 -9.76 -1.71 -11.71
N LEU A 99 -10.53 -1.21 -10.72
CA LEU A 99 -10.34 0.14 -10.18
C LEU A 99 -8.93 0.36 -9.63
N ILE A 100 -8.41 -0.58 -8.84
CA ILE A 100 -7.04 -0.49 -8.30
C ILE A 100 -6.02 -0.46 -9.45
N ASN A 101 -6.21 -1.29 -10.48
CA ASN A 101 -5.32 -1.34 -11.63
C ASN A 101 -5.40 -0.06 -12.47
N GLU A 102 -6.59 0.53 -12.64
CA GLU A 102 -6.77 1.84 -13.28
C GLU A 102 -6.06 2.94 -12.49
N GLU A 103 -6.25 3.02 -11.18
CA GLU A 103 -5.53 3.99 -10.33
C GLU A 103 -4.00 3.84 -10.44
N LEU A 104 -3.50 2.60 -10.52
CA LEU A 104 -2.07 2.34 -10.70
C LEU A 104 -1.59 2.79 -12.09
N ARG A 105 -2.37 2.53 -13.14
CA ARG A 105 -2.07 2.98 -14.51
C ARG A 105 -2.08 4.50 -14.62
N ASP A 106 -3.03 5.17 -13.99
CA ASP A 106 -3.12 6.63 -13.96
C ASP A 106 -1.92 7.24 -13.23
N LYS A 107 -1.54 6.67 -12.08
CA LYS A 107 -0.31 7.07 -11.36
C LYS A 107 0.93 6.88 -12.21
N GLN A 108 1.05 5.75 -12.90
CA GLN A 108 2.19 5.46 -13.79
C GLN A 108 2.23 6.44 -14.97
N THR A 109 1.08 6.74 -15.58
CA THR A 109 0.98 7.69 -16.70
C THR A 109 1.35 9.10 -16.26
N SER A 110 0.79 9.56 -15.13
CA SER A 110 1.14 10.86 -14.54
C SER A 110 2.62 10.96 -14.16
N LEU A 111 3.21 9.89 -13.63
CA LEU A 111 4.63 9.86 -13.31
C LEU A 111 5.48 9.95 -14.59
N LYS A 112 5.11 9.21 -15.63
CA LYS A 112 5.79 9.24 -16.92
C LYS A 112 5.76 10.64 -17.53
N GLU A 113 4.60 11.30 -17.57
CA GLU A 113 4.50 12.68 -18.06
C GLU A 113 5.38 13.67 -17.29
N LYS A 114 5.52 13.48 -15.97
CA LYS A 114 6.40 14.31 -15.14
C LYS A 114 7.88 14.05 -15.47
N ILE A 115 8.25 12.80 -15.68
CA ILE A 115 9.61 12.41 -16.09
C ILE A 115 9.93 13.01 -17.46
N ASP A 116 9.04 12.85 -18.43
CA ASP A 116 9.25 13.36 -19.80
C ASP A 116 9.42 14.89 -19.80
N LYS A 117 8.59 15.62 -19.03
CA LYS A 117 8.74 17.07 -18.85
C LYS A 117 10.03 17.46 -18.13
N ALA A 118 10.42 16.69 -17.12
CA ALA A 118 11.67 16.93 -16.39
C ALA A 118 12.88 16.70 -17.31
N GLU A 119 12.85 15.66 -18.13
CA GLU A 119 13.89 15.35 -19.11
C GLU A 119 13.99 16.44 -20.17
N GLU A 120 12.87 16.85 -20.78
CA GLU A 120 12.83 17.96 -21.75
C GLU A 120 13.40 19.24 -21.12
N LYS A 121 13.00 19.54 -19.88
CA LYS A 121 13.52 20.70 -19.17
C LYS A 121 15.03 20.60 -18.95
N LEU A 122 15.54 19.47 -18.46
CA LEU A 122 16.96 19.28 -18.20
C LEU A 122 17.80 19.34 -19.49
N GLN A 123 17.31 18.79 -20.60
CA GLN A 123 17.98 18.84 -21.90
C GLN A 123 17.99 20.25 -22.50
N SER A 124 16.99 21.07 -22.19
CA SER A 124 16.92 22.47 -22.65
C SER A 124 17.86 23.43 -21.92
N LEU A 125 18.50 22.99 -20.83
CA LEU A 125 19.34 23.85 -19.98
C LEU A 125 20.82 23.72 -20.36
N ASP A 126 21.48 24.86 -20.57
CA ASP A 126 22.93 24.91 -20.78
C ASP A 126 23.72 24.44 -19.55
N ASN A 127 23.17 24.65 -18.34
CA ASN A 127 23.77 24.22 -17.09
C ASN A 127 22.69 23.69 -16.12
N PRO A 128 22.37 22.38 -16.19
CA PRO A 128 21.38 21.75 -15.31
C PRO A 128 21.74 21.83 -13.82
N LEU A 129 23.04 21.76 -13.48
CA LEU A 129 23.49 21.85 -12.08
C LEU A 129 23.22 23.22 -11.46
N LEU A 130 23.38 24.30 -12.23
CA LEU A 130 23.06 25.65 -11.77
C LEU A 130 21.56 25.80 -11.50
N TRP A 131 20.71 25.22 -12.36
CA TRP A 131 19.27 25.21 -12.17
C TRP A 131 18.85 24.41 -10.93
N ILE A 132 19.41 23.20 -10.72
CA ILE A 132 19.20 22.41 -9.49
C ILE A 132 19.64 23.22 -8.27
N GLY A 133 20.81 23.86 -8.34
CA GLY A 133 21.30 24.76 -7.30
C GLY A 133 20.31 25.88 -6.96
N SER A 134 19.68 26.49 -7.97
CA SER A 134 18.66 27.52 -7.74
C SER A 134 17.43 26.99 -7.00
N ILE A 135 17.01 25.75 -7.25
CA ILE A 135 15.90 25.11 -6.52
C ILE A 135 16.30 24.85 -5.07
N ILE A 136 17.51 24.34 -4.86
CA ILE A 136 18.05 24.10 -3.50
C ILE A 136 18.08 25.40 -2.69
N GLU A 137 18.43 26.53 -3.31
CA GLU A 137 18.46 27.84 -2.65
C GLU A 137 17.09 28.28 -2.13
N TRP A 138 16.00 27.87 -2.80
CA TRP A 138 14.63 28.05 -2.28
C TRP A 138 14.30 27.14 -1.09
N LEU A 139 14.90 25.95 -1.04
CA LEU A 139 14.67 24.98 0.03
C LEU A 139 15.46 25.32 1.29
N THR A 140 16.64 25.91 1.15
CA THR A 140 17.55 26.21 2.25
C THR A 140 18.28 27.53 2.04
N ALA A 141 18.20 28.43 3.02
CA ALA A 141 18.93 29.70 2.98
C ALA A 141 20.42 29.48 3.26
N GLY A 142 21.29 29.79 2.30
CA GLY A 142 22.75 29.85 2.50
C GLY A 142 23.51 28.53 2.38
N GLU A 143 22.83 27.38 2.38
CA GLU A 143 23.46 26.04 2.38
C GLU A 143 23.57 25.38 1.00
N ARG A 144 23.30 26.15 -0.07
CA ARG A 144 23.22 25.67 -1.45
C ARG A 144 24.42 24.81 -1.86
N ASN A 145 25.63 25.28 -1.58
CA ASN A 145 26.85 24.61 -2.02
C ASN A 145 27.08 23.28 -1.28
N ASN A 146 26.77 23.24 0.03
CA ASN A 146 26.93 22.04 0.84
C ASN A 146 25.93 20.95 0.40
N ILE A 147 24.68 21.33 0.17
CA ILE A 147 23.65 20.40 -0.33
C ILE A 147 23.97 19.91 -1.73
N LEU A 148 24.43 20.79 -2.62
CA LEU A 148 24.80 20.40 -3.98
C LEU A 148 26.00 19.44 -3.98
N LEU A 149 26.97 19.63 -3.09
CA LEU A 149 28.10 18.71 -2.92
C LEU A 149 27.62 17.33 -2.44
N CYS A 150 26.75 17.28 -1.43
CA CYS A 150 26.15 16.04 -0.94
C CYS A 150 25.35 15.34 -2.06
N PHE A 151 24.53 16.08 -2.79
CA PHE A 151 23.77 15.57 -3.92
C PHE A 151 24.68 14.94 -5.00
N LEU A 152 25.77 15.60 -5.38
CA LEU A 152 26.72 15.06 -6.36
C LEU A 152 27.42 13.79 -5.85
N ALA A 153 27.77 13.75 -4.56
CA ALA A 153 28.34 12.55 -3.94
C ALA A 153 27.35 11.37 -3.98
N TYR A 154 26.08 11.62 -3.72
CA TYR A 154 25.00 10.63 -3.81
C TYR A 154 24.78 10.15 -5.25
N CYS A 155 24.77 11.07 -6.23
CA CYS A 155 24.69 10.71 -7.64
C CYS A 155 25.87 9.83 -8.09
N SER A 156 27.08 10.06 -7.55
CA SER A 156 28.25 9.22 -7.84
C SER A 156 28.00 7.75 -7.48
N GLN A 157 27.31 7.48 -6.37
CA GLN A 157 26.92 6.12 -6.00
C GLN A 157 25.78 5.59 -6.89
N VAL A 158 24.71 6.36 -7.05
CA VAL A 158 23.49 5.86 -7.72
C VAL A 158 23.71 5.64 -9.22
N ILE A 159 24.37 6.59 -9.88
CA ILE A 159 24.55 6.63 -11.34
C ILE A 159 25.87 5.98 -11.74
N LEU A 160 26.98 6.37 -11.11
CA LEU A 160 28.33 5.95 -11.53
C LEU A 160 28.80 4.68 -10.82
N LYS A 161 28.08 4.19 -9.81
CA LYS A 161 28.48 3.07 -8.95
C LYS A 161 29.87 3.28 -8.33
N ASN A 162 30.22 4.55 -8.05
CA ASN A 162 31.47 4.96 -7.45
C ASN A 162 31.18 5.73 -6.15
N PRO A 163 31.07 5.03 -5.01
CA PRO A 163 30.61 5.65 -3.77
C PRO A 163 31.59 6.71 -3.25
N ILE A 164 31.06 7.86 -2.84
CA ILE A 164 31.79 8.90 -2.12
C ILE A 164 31.19 9.01 -0.72
N SER A 165 32.01 8.83 0.31
CA SER A 165 31.57 9.04 1.69
C SER A 165 31.45 10.53 1.98
N VAL A 166 30.30 10.95 2.49
CA VAL A 166 30.02 12.31 2.95
C VAL A 166 30.05 12.31 4.47
N ILE A 167 30.81 13.24 5.05
CA ILE A 167 30.88 13.44 6.50
C ILE A 167 30.68 14.94 6.77
N ALA A 168 29.58 15.29 7.42
CA ALA A 168 29.31 16.66 7.84
C ALA A 168 29.88 16.91 9.24
N LEU A 169 30.79 17.88 9.37
CA LEU A 169 31.39 18.31 10.64
C LEU A 169 30.95 19.75 10.96
N GLY A 170 30.64 20.02 12.22
CA GLY A 170 30.20 21.33 12.67
C GLY A 170 29.55 21.28 14.04
N GLU A 171 29.35 22.45 14.66
CA GLU A 171 28.76 22.57 15.99
C GLU A 171 27.33 21.99 16.08
N ALA A 172 26.89 21.63 17.27
CA ALA A 172 25.50 21.23 17.50
C ALA A 172 24.56 22.38 17.06
N GLY A 173 23.50 22.07 16.32
CA GLY A 173 22.54 23.07 15.84
C GLY A 173 22.95 23.83 14.56
N SER A 174 24.10 23.53 13.96
CA SER A 174 24.56 24.16 12.69
C SER A 174 23.80 23.73 11.43
N GLY A 175 22.76 22.90 11.53
CA GLY A 175 21.93 22.50 10.38
C GLY A 175 22.47 21.32 9.54
N LYS A 176 23.51 20.60 9.99
CA LYS A 176 24.07 19.43 9.28
C LYS A 176 23.03 18.40 8.84
N SER A 177 22.17 17.97 9.76
CA SER A 177 21.10 17.00 9.44
C SER A 177 20.12 17.56 8.41
N HIS A 178 19.86 18.86 8.43
CA HIS A 178 18.99 19.50 7.45
C HIS A 178 19.62 19.49 6.05
N ILE A 179 20.93 19.76 5.94
CA ILE A 179 21.69 19.67 4.68
C ILE A 179 21.59 18.25 4.10
N GLU A 180 21.82 17.23 4.93
CA GLU A 180 21.74 15.82 4.52
C GLU A 180 20.32 15.42 4.11
N GLU A 181 19.30 15.83 4.87
CA GLU A 181 17.90 15.56 4.59
C GLU A 181 17.45 16.16 3.26
N VAL A 182 17.81 17.42 3.00
CA VAL A 182 17.47 18.08 1.73
C VAL A 182 18.23 17.43 0.58
N ALA A 183 19.52 17.12 0.73
CA ALA A 183 20.28 16.44 -0.32
C ALA A 183 19.71 15.05 -0.65
N MET A 184 19.30 14.28 0.37
CA MET A 184 18.64 12.98 0.18
C MET A 184 17.26 13.13 -0.47
N SER A 185 16.51 14.19 -0.18
CA SER A 185 15.19 14.41 -0.81
C SER A 185 15.24 14.57 -2.33
N LEU A 186 16.41 14.89 -2.88
CA LEU A 186 16.66 14.99 -4.33
C LEU A 186 16.95 13.63 -4.97
N ILE A 187 17.12 12.57 -4.18
CA ILE A 187 17.41 11.21 -4.64
C ILE A 187 16.16 10.34 -4.48
N PRO A 188 15.83 9.46 -5.44
CA PRO A 188 14.72 8.54 -5.29
C PRO A 188 14.87 7.68 -4.03
N SER A 189 13.79 7.57 -3.24
CA SER A 189 13.82 7.00 -1.90
C SER A 189 14.19 5.52 -1.89
N GLU A 190 13.99 4.80 -2.99
CA GLU A 190 14.42 3.41 -3.17
C GLU A 190 15.94 3.25 -3.07
N PHE A 191 16.73 4.29 -3.31
CA PHE A 191 18.18 4.26 -3.15
C PHE A 191 18.66 4.64 -1.75
N ILE A 192 17.78 5.10 -0.86
CA ILE A 192 18.17 5.59 0.46
C ILE A 192 17.82 4.57 1.53
N VAL A 193 18.80 4.25 2.39
CA VAL A 193 18.61 3.43 3.58
C VAL A 193 19.01 4.25 4.80
N ASN A 194 18.06 4.49 5.71
CA ASN A 194 18.33 5.18 6.96
C ASN A 194 18.62 4.16 8.07
N GLU A 195 19.84 4.17 8.59
CA GLU A 195 20.35 3.30 9.66
C GLU A 195 20.66 4.12 10.93
N LYS A 196 19.69 4.94 11.36
CA LYS A 196 19.82 5.71 12.60
C LYS A 196 19.89 4.75 13.79
N ASN A 197 20.99 4.78 14.56
CA ASN A 197 21.23 3.92 15.73
C ASN A 197 21.28 2.41 15.41
N ILE A 198 22.03 2.00 14.38
CA ILE A 198 22.12 0.60 14.01
C ILE A 198 22.83 -0.23 15.09
N THR A 199 22.17 -1.31 15.54
CA THR A 199 22.84 -2.35 16.33
C THR A 199 23.52 -3.33 15.39
N GLN A 200 24.64 -3.93 15.80
CA GLN A 200 25.30 -4.97 15.00
C GLN A 200 24.32 -6.08 14.58
N ALA A 201 23.41 -6.48 15.48
CA ALA A 201 22.39 -7.49 15.21
C ALA A 201 21.41 -7.07 14.08
N ALA A 202 21.04 -5.80 13.98
CA ALA A 202 20.18 -5.30 12.91
C ALA A 202 20.89 -5.33 11.54
N LEU A 203 22.19 -5.01 11.52
CA LEU A 203 23.00 -5.09 10.30
C LEU A 203 23.13 -6.55 9.83
N PHE A 204 23.43 -7.48 10.73
CA PHE A 204 23.58 -8.91 10.40
C PHE A 204 22.27 -9.52 9.89
N ARG A 205 21.12 -9.19 10.50
CA ARG A 205 19.82 -9.70 10.06
C ARG A 205 19.51 -9.31 8.61
N ARG A 206 19.85 -8.09 8.19
CA ARG A 206 19.63 -7.65 6.80
C ARG A 206 20.51 -8.40 5.81
N ALA A 207 21.73 -8.75 6.21
CA ALA A 207 22.62 -9.57 5.40
C ALA A 207 22.14 -11.03 5.29
N GLU A 208 21.48 -11.57 6.33
CA GLU A 208 20.83 -12.89 6.27
C GLU A 208 19.59 -12.89 5.35
N GLU A 209 18.81 -11.80 5.34
CA GLU A 209 17.63 -11.66 4.48
C GLU A 209 17.99 -11.40 3.01
N SER A 210 19.06 -10.64 2.75
CA SER A 210 19.58 -10.37 1.40
C SER A 210 21.06 -9.99 1.45
N GLU A 211 21.90 -10.83 0.85
CA GLU A 211 23.35 -10.63 0.78
C GLU A 211 23.73 -9.26 0.15
N TYR A 212 22.91 -8.78 -0.78
CA TYR A 212 23.13 -7.52 -1.52
C TYR A 212 22.20 -6.39 -1.07
N PHE A 213 21.66 -6.44 0.16
CA PHE A 213 20.68 -5.47 0.65
C PHE A 213 21.12 -4.00 0.45
N TYR A 214 22.39 -3.69 0.70
CA TYR A 214 22.95 -2.34 0.60
C TYR A 214 23.54 -2.01 -0.78
N ASP A 215 23.51 -2.95 -1.72
CA ASP A 215 24.12 -2.74 -3.03
C ASP A 215 23.45 -1.57 -3.78
N GLY A 216 24.28 -0.65 -4.27
CA GLY A 216 23.83 0.58 -4.94
C GLY A 216 23.06 1.56 -4.07
N LYS A 217 22.96 1.35 -2.75
CA LYS A 217 22.23 2.24 -1.82
C LYS A 217 23.15 3.32 -1.24
N ILE A 218 22.52 4.41 -0.81
CA ILE A 218 23.09 5.44 0.07
C ILE A 218 22.66 5.10 1.49
N VAL A 219 23.62 4.81 2.35
CA VAL A 219 23.36 4.45 3.75
C VAL A 219 23.61 5.65 4.63
N ASN A 220 22.55 6.16 5.25
CA ASN A 220 22.61 7.27 6.19
C ASN A 220 22.67 6.73 7.63
N TYR A 221 23.78 6.92 8.31
CA TYR A 221 23.97 6.51 9.70
C TYR A 221 23.45 7.54 10.72
N GLY A 222 23.07 8.74 10.28
CA GLY A 222 22.63 9.82 11.15
C GLY A 222 23.77 10.37 12.02
N ASP A 223 23.41 10.89 13.19
CA ASP A 223 24.37 11.49 14.11
C ASP A 223 25.32 10.43 14.71
N MET A 224 26.62 10.67 14.56
CA MET A 224 27.69 9.82 15.08
C MET A 224 28.28 10.35 16.40
N GLY A 225 27.62 11.32 17.05
CA GLY A 225 27.97 11.81 18.39
C GLY A 225 28.10 10.68 19.42
N GLY A 226 29.03 10.85 20.36
CA GLY A 226 29.41 9.80 21.30
C GLY A 226 28.52 9.76 22.53
N SER A 227 28.42 8.60 23.19
CA SER A 227 27.80 8.43 24.52
C SER A 227 28.48 9.23 25.65
N ASN A 228 29.55 9.97 25.32
CA ASN A 228 30.30 10.86 26.20
C ASN A 228 30.17 12.34 25.81
N ASP A 229 29.26 12.70 24.89
CA ASP A 229 28.85 14.09 24.71
C ASP A 229 27.95 14.48 25.90
N GLN A 230 28.59 14.62 27.07
CA GLN A 230 28.00 15.11 28.30
C GLN A 230 27.71 16.61 28.15
N ASN A 231 26.43 16.96 28.28
CA ASN A 231 26.07 18.09 29.13
C ASN A 231 26.02 17.61 30.59
#